data_AF-A0A7V4UY87-F1
#
_entry.id   AF-A0A7V4UY87-F1
#
_cell.length_a   1.000
_cell.length_b   1.000
_cell.length_c   1.000
_cell.angle_alpha   90.00
_cell.angle_beta   90.00
_cell.angle_gamma   90.00
#
_symmetry.space_group_name_H-M   'P 1'
#
loop_
_entity.id
_entity.type
_entity.pdbx_description
1 polymer ?
#
loop_
_entity_poly.entity_id
_entity_poly.type
_entity_poly.pdbx_seq_one_letter_code
_entity_poly.pdbx_strand_id
1 'polypeptide(L)'
;IKFISIDDKNAPGVKIADPEKFKLAARTFAKALLEHPVSGEGLPTYGTNVLVNILNEAGGLPTRNFTTGQFEGHDKISGETMHDTIAARGGKVKHGCHAGCIIQCSQVYNDKDGKYVTSGFEYETIWGLGADCCIDNLDDIALADSMMDDIGIDSIETAVMFGVAMEAGILPFGDSKEMLRILKEEIGKGTPLGRIMGGGAGSVGRAYGVTRVPVVKNQGIPAYDPRSVKGIGITYATSTMGADHTAGYTIATNILNVGGFVDPLKKDGQVELSRNLQIATAAIDSTGMCIFIAFPALDIPECLPALIDMINARFGIALTGDDVTNLGKHILKLERKFNIEAGFNSSHDRLPDFFKNETVAPHNAIWDFTDAEIDEFWNF
;
A
#
# COMPACT_ATOMS: atom_id res chain seq x y z
N ILE A 1 -7.51 25.65 1.42
CA ILE A 1 -7.09 25.64 0.00
C ILE A 1 -7.97 24.62 -0.72
N LYS A 2 -8.63 24.93 -1.84
CA LYS A 2 -9.57 24.01 -2.53
C LYS A 2 -8.91 23.22 -3.67
N PHE A 3 -8.02 23.86 -4.43
CA PHE A 3 -7.18 23.22 -5.44
C PHE A 3 -5.91 24.07 -5.64
N ILE A 4 -4.88 23.47 -6.23
CA ILE A 4 -3.67 24.13 -6.71
C ILE A 4 -3.58 23.83 -8.21
N SER A 5 -3.41 24.86 -9.04
CA SER A 5 -3.20 24.71 -10.48
C SER A 5 -1.77 25.11 -10.83
N ILE A 6 -1.13 24.32 -11.70
CA ILE A 6 0.24 24.57 -12.18
C ILE A 6 0.17 24.74 -13.70
N ASP A 7 0.73 25.84 -14.20
CA ASP A 7 0.94 26.10 -15.63
C ASP A 7 2.44 26.09 -15.90
N ASP A 8 2.91 25.14 -16.69
CA ASP A 8 4.32 24.98 -17.03
C ASP A 8 4.74 25.84 -18.24
N LYS A 9 3.84 26.66 -18.79
CA LYS A 9 4.14 27.60 -19.85
C LYS A 9 5.24 28.57 -19.41
N ASN A 10 6.39 28.46 -20.07
CA ASN A 10 7.65 29.18 -19.78
C ASN A 10 8.41 28.69 -18.53
N ALA A 11 8.07 27.52 -17.98
CA ALA A 11 8.91 26.89 -16.97
C ALA A 11 10.30 26.59 -17.58
N PRO A 12 11.41 26.80 -16.83
CA PRO A 12 12.77 26.67 -17.35
C PRO A 12 13.20 25.24 -17.71
N GLY A 13 12.28 24.27 -17.59
CA GLY A 13 12.57 22.84 -17.69
C GLY A 13 13.49 22.36 -16.57
N VAL A 14 13.89 21.10 -16.65
CA VAL A 14 14.86 20.51 -15.73
C VAL A 14 16.24 20.54 -16.38
N LYS A 15 17.22 21.18 -15.71
CA LYS A 15 18.62 21.14 -16.14
C LYS A 15 19.24 19.79 -15.79
N ILE A 16 19.91 19.17 -16.76
CA ILE A 16 20.70 17.94 -16.58
C ILE A 16 22.17 18.31 -16.77
N ALA A 17 23.01 18.09 -15.75
CA ALA A 17 24.42 18.47 -15.78
C ALA A 17 25.23 17.69 -16.83
N ASP A 18 24.96 16.39 -16.99
CA ASP A 18 25.58 15.51 -17.99
C ASP A 18 24.51 14.71 -18.75
N PRO A 19 23.96 15.26 -19.87
CA PRO A 19 22.87 14.63 -20.61
C PRO A 19 23.19 13.26 -21.19
N GLU A 20 24.43 13.03 -21.63
CA GLU A 20 24.82 11.76 -22.25
C GLU A 20 24.93 10.65 -21.19
N LYS A 21 25.54 10.93 -20.03
CA LYS A 21 25.55 9.97 -18.92
C LYS A 21 24.15 9.68 -18.41
N PHE A 22 23.31 10.72 -18.26
CA PHE A 22 21.93 10.55 -17.82
C PHE A 22 21.17 9.60 -18.77
N LYS A 23 21.32 9.81 -20.08
CA LYS A 23 20.66 9.00 -21.11
C LYS A 23 21.15 7.54 -21.10
N LEU A 24 22.43 7.30 -20.87
CA LEU A 24 22.98 5.96 -20.76
C LEU A 24 22.42 5.23 -19.53
N ALA A 25 22.49 5.87 -18.36
CA ALA A 25 21.96 5.33 -17.10
C ALA A 25 20.45 5.06 -17.19
N ALA A 26 19.68 6.00 -17.75
CA ALA A 26 18.24 5.86 -17.95
C ALA A 26 17.87 4.67 -18.85
N ARG A 27 18.70 4.34 -19.85
CA ARG A 27 18.47 3.14 -20.68
C ARG A 27 18.68 1.85 -19.91
N THR A 28 19.74 1.78 -19.09
CA THR A 28 20.00 0.62 -18.23
C THR A 28 18.87 0.43 -17.23
N PHE A 29 18.47 1.52 -16.56
CA PHE A 29 17.35 1.53 -15.64
C PHE A 29 16.04 1.09 -16.31
N ALA A 30 15.69 1.70 -17.45
CA ALA A 30 14.48 1.36 -18.18
C ALA A 30 14.46 -0.10 -18.64
N LYS A 31 15.60 -0.63 -19.09
CA LYS A 31 15.75 -2.04 -19.47
C LYS A 31 15.47 -2.96 -18.28
N ALA A 32 16.05 -2.69 -17.11
CA ALA A 32 15.81 -3.47 -15.91
C ALA A 32 14.32 -3.47 -15.49
N LEU A 33 13.65 -2.31 -15.55
CA LEU A 33 12.21 -2.23 -15.24
C LEU A 33 11.36 -3.12 -16.16
N LEU A 34 11.69 -3.17 -17.45
CA LEU A 34 10.94 -3.93 -18.47
C LEU A 34 11.25 -5.43 -18.46
N GLU A 35 12.46 -5.83 -18.07
CA GLU A 35 12.88 -7.24 -18.02
C GLU A 35 12.45 -7.95 -16.73
N HIS A 36 12.15 -7.20 -15.67
CA HIS A 36 11.76 -7.79 -14.39
C HIS A 36 10.29 -8.26 -14.42
N PRO A 37 9.99 -9.51 -14.01
CA PRO A 37 8.66 -10.11 -14.17
C PRO A 37 7.53 -9.35 -13.47
N VAL A 38 7.78 -8.76 -12.30
CA VAL A 38 6.73 -7.99 -11.59
C VAL A 38 6.45 -6.66 -12.29
N SER A 39 7.48 -5.90 -12.65
CA SER A 39 7.31 -4.53 -13.17
C SER A 39 7.12 -4.47 -14.69
N GLY A 40 7.62 -5.46 -15.42
CA GLY A 40 7.51 -5.57 -16.88
C GLY A 40 6.32 -6.41 -17.36
N GLU A 41 5.80 -7.32 -16.53
CA GLU A 41 4.72 -8.24 -16.91
C GLU A 41 3.52 -8.19 -15.96
N GLY A 42 3.71 -8.50 -14.67
CA GLY A 42 2.61 -8.62 -13.69
C GLY A 42 1.82 -7.32 -13.52
N LEU A 43 2.48 -6.25 -13.11
CA LEU A 43 1.89 -4.92 -12.93
C LEU A 43 1.23 -4.36 -14.20
N PRO A 44 1.86 -4.34 -15.39
CA PRO A 44 1.19 -3.86 -16.60
C PRO A 44 0.03 -4.74 -17.08
N THR A 45 -0.09 -5.99 -16.62
CA THR A 45 -1.17 -6.88 -17.05
C THR A 45 -2.36 -6.81 -16.09
N TYR A 46 -2.10 -6.91 -14.80
CA TYR A 46 -3.15 -7.07 -13.77
C TYR A 46 -3.23 -5.89 -12.80
N GLY A 47 -2.36 -4.89 -12.94
CA GLY A 47 -2.17 -3.82 -11.95
C GLY A 47 -1.69 -4.36 -10.62
N THR A 48 -1.87 -3.57 -9.56
CA THR A 48 -1.53 -3.99 -8.20
C THR A 48 -2.44 -5.11 -7.72
N ASN A 49 -3.68 -5.19 -8.22
CA ASN A 49 -4.68 -6.17 -7.82
C ASN A 49 -4.32 -7.63 -8.18
N VAL A 50 -3.20 -7.85 -8.88
CA VAL A 50 -2.55 -9.17 -8.99
C VAL A 50 -2.35 -9.85 -7.63
N LEU A 51 -2.28 -9.06 -6.56
CA LEU A 51 -2.01 -9.52 -5.21
C LEU A 51 -3.18 -10.24 -4.53
N VAL A 52 -4.44 -10.06 -4.96
CA VAL A 52 -5.61 -10.69 -4.29
C VAL A 52 -5.45 -12.21 -4.20
N ASN A 53 -5.21 -12.86 -5.33
CA ASN A 53 -5.09 -14.32 -5.36
C ASN A 53 -3.81 -14.78 -4.67
N ILE A 54 -2.70 -14.08 -4.88
CA ILE A 54 -1.40 -14.38 -4.25
C ILE A 54 -1.52 -14.35 -2.72
N LEU A 55 -2.11 -13.30 -2.15
CA LEU A 55 -2.24 -13.17 -0.71
C LEU A 55 -3.31 -14.09 -0.13
N ASN A 56 -4.38 -14.38 -0.88
CA ASN A 56 -5.35 -15.39 -0.48
C ASN A 56 -4.70 -16.77 -0.38
N GLU A 57 -3.92 -17.18 -1.38
CA GLU A 57 -3.19 -18.46 -1.35
C GLU A 57 -2.15 -18.51 -0.23
N ALA A 58 -1.47 -17.40 0.03
CA ALA A 58 -0.52 -17.28 1.14
C ALA A 58 -1.21 -17.29 2.53
N GLY A 59 -2.54 -17.18 2.60
CA GLY A 59 -3.29 -17.08 3.86
C GLY A 59 -3.07 -15.75 4.57
N GLY A 60 -2.73 -14.71 3.82
CA GLY A 60 -2.40 -13.37 4.31
C GLY A 60 -3.33 -12.28 3.82
N LEU A 61 -4.46 -12.61 3.19
CA LEU A 61 -5.49 -11.66 2.72
C LEU A 61 -6.50 -11.41 3.85
N PRO A 62 -6.42 -10.28 4.58
CA PRO A 62 -7.33 -10.03 5.69
C PRO A 62 -8.78 -10.05 5.23
N THR A 63 -9.62 -10.79 5.93
CA THR A 63 -11.01 -11.01 5.57
C THR A 63 -11.86 -10.84 6.81
N ARG A 64 -13.00 -10.14 6.66
CA ARG A 64 -13.97 -9.88 7.72
C ARG A 64 -13.34 -9.15 8.91
N ASN A 65 -12.86 -7.93 8.72
CA ASN A 65 -12.14 -7.12 9.72
C ASN A 65 -10.99 -7.92 10.36
N PHE A 66 -10.09 -8.47 9.54
CA PHE A 66 -8.95 -9.31 10.00
C PHE A 66 -9.36 -10.53 10.86
N THR A 67 -10.49 -11.18 10.59
CA THR A 67 -10.89 -12.40 11.33
C THR A 67 -10.23 -13.65 10.74
N THR A 68 -10.05 -13.71 9.43
CA THR A 68 -9.41 -14.83 8.72
C THR A 68 -8.53 -14.33 7.57
N GLY A 69 -7.59 -15.14 7.12
CA GLY A 69 -6.58 -14.76 6.12
C GLY A 69 -6.94 -15.15 4.68
N GLN A 70 -8.17 -15.59 4.44
CA GLN A 70 -8.68 -16.02 3.13
C GLN A 70 -10.15 -15.64 2.94
N PHE A 71 -10.50 -15.26 1.71
CA PHE A 71 -11.85 -14.88 1.33
C PHE A 71 -12.39 -15.84 0.27
N GLU A 72 -13.53 -16.50 0.53
CA GLU A 72 -14.15 -17.43 -0.44
C GLU A 72 -14.43 -16.78 -1.81
N GLY A 73 -14.76 -15.47 -1.82
CA GLY A 73 -15.05 -14.71 -3.03
C GLY A 73 -13.83 -14.08 -3.72
N HIS A 74 -12.60 -14.41 -3.33
CA HIS A 74 -11.38 -13.72 -3.80
C HIS A 74 -11.27 -13.67 -5.33
N ASP A 75 -11.57 -14.78 -6.02
CA ASP A 75 -11.48 -14.87 -7.48
C ASP A 75 -12.36 -13.84 -8.20
N LYS A 76 -13.52 -13.49 -7.63
CA LYS A 76 -14.46 -12.52 -8.25
C LYS A 76 -13.95 -11.08 -8.21
N ILE A 77 -12.99 -10.79 -7.35
CA ILE A 77 -12.41 -9.47 -7.16
C ILE A 77 -10.91 -9.45 -7.48
N SER A 78 -10.37 -10.50 -8.09
CA SER A 78 -8.94 -10.62 -8.37
C SER A 78 -8.48 -9.75 -9.54
N GLY A 79 -7.15 -9.58 -9.67
CA GLY A 79 -6.54 -8.85 -10.78
C GLY A 79 -6.88 -9.44 -12.15
N GLU A 80 -6.98 -10.76 -12.24
CA GLU A 80 -7.36 -11.49 -13.46
C GLU A 80 -8.82 -11.23 -13.85
N THR A 81 -9.75 -11.36 -12.90
CA THR A 81 -11.17 -11.05 -13.15
C THR A 81 -11.37 -9.59 -13.50
N MET A 82 -10.65 -8.69 -12.83
CA MET A 82 -10.69 -7.26 -13.13
C MET A 82 -10.16 -6.98 -14.54
N HIS A 83 -9.02 -7.56 -14.93
CA HIS A 83 -8.44 -7.43 -16.27
C HIS A 83 -9.45 -7.85 -17.35
N ASP A 84 -10.03 -9.03 -17.23
CA ASP A 84 -10.97 -9.57 -18.22
C ASP A 84 -12.24 -8.71 -18.30
N THR A 85 -12.71 -8.21 -17.16
CA THR A 85 -13.85 -7.30 -17.09
C THR A 85 -13.56 -5.98 -17.79
N ILE A 86 -12.39 -5.38 -17.55
CA ILE A 86 -11.96 -4.13 -18.20
C ILE A 86 -11.85 -4.33 -19.71
N ALA A 87 -11.22 -5.42 -20.15
CA ALA A 87 -11.05 -5.75 -21.55
C ALA A 87 -12.40 -5.93 -22.26
N ALA A 88 -13.34 -6.65 -21.64
CA ALA A 88 -14.68 -6.89 -22.18
C ALA A 88 -15.52 -5.62 -22.30
N ARG A 89 -15.29 -4.62 -21.44
CA ARG A 89 -16.09 -3.38 -21.34
C ARG A 89 -15.42 -2.17 -21.98
N GLY A 90 -14.35 -2.38 -22.76
CA GLY A 90 -13.65 -1.32 -23.48
C GLY A 90 -12.94 -0.30 -22.59
N GLY A 91 -12.56 -0.70 -21.38
CA GLY A 91 -11.71 0.10 -20.49
C GLY A 91 -10.24 0.06 -20.92
N LYS A 92 -9.34 0.50 -20.03
CA LYS A 92 -7.88 0.40 -20.25
C LYS A 92 -7.29 -0.52 -19.20
N VAL A 93 -6.76 -1.66 -19.64
CA VAL A 93 -6.06 -2.61 -18.75
C VAL A 93 -4.73 -2.07 -18.23
N LYS A 94 -4.17 -1.04 -18.89
CA LYS A 94 -2.93 -0.39 -18.47
C LYS A 94 -2.78 1.05 -18.96
N HIS A 95 -2.21 1.91 -18.13
CA HIS A 95 -1.67 3.23 -18.49
C HIS A 95 -0.67 3.74 -17.45
N GLY A 96 0.20 4.67 -17.86
CA GLY A 96 1.15 5.33 -16.96
C GLY A 96 0.52 6.46 -16.17
N CYS A 97 1.07 6.73 -14.98
CA CYS A 97 0.69 7.89 -14.15
C CYS A 97 1.12 9.23 -14.80
N HIS A 98 2.22 9.21 -15.56
CA HIS A 98 2.73 10.31 -16.36
C HIS A 98 3.46 9.77 -17.59
N ALA A 99 3.84 10.65 -18.52
CA ALA A 99 4.47 10.27 -19.80
C ALA A 99 5.80 9.48 -19.67
N GLY A 100 6.44 9.53 -18.51
CA GLY A 100 7.70 8.82 -18.25
C GLY A 100 7.53 7.44 -17.60
N CYS A 101 6.32 7.09 -17.14
CA CYS A 101 6.09 5.79 -16.51
C CYS A 101 6.00 4.68 -17.57
N ILE A 102 6.98 3.77 -17.55
CA ILE A 102 7.06 2.63 -18.47
C ILE A 102 6.50 1.32 -17.88
N ILE A 103 6.20 1.30 -16.57
CA ILE A 103 5.55 0.16 -15.89
C ILE A 103 4.05 0.12 -16.24
N GLN A 104 3.39 1.28 -16.25
CA GLN A 104 1.98 1.43 -16.66
C GLN A 104 0.98 0.58 -15.85
N CYS A 105 1.13 0.48 -14.53
CA CYS A 105 0.29 -0.39 -13.69
C CYS A 105 -1.18 0.03 -13.53
N SER A 106 -1.50 1.31 -13.81
CA SER A 106 -2.83 1.86 -13.53
C SER A 106 -3.83 1.52 -14.63
N GLN A 107 -5.12 1.59 -14.31
CA GLN A 107 -6.19 1.03 -15.14
C GLN A 107 -7.38 1.97 -15.22
N VAL A 108 -8.25 1.76 -16.20
CA VAL A 108 -9.55 2.44 -16.32
C VAL A 108 -10.65 1.39 -16.35
N TYR A 109 -11.51 1.43 -15.34
CA TYR A 109 -12.65 0.53 -15.18
C TYR A 109 -13.94 1.17 -15.70
N ASN A 110 -14.65 0.42 -16.55
CA ASN A 110 -15.92 0.84 -17.12
C ASN A 110 -17.07 -0.04 -16.62
N ASP A 111 -18.27 0.54 -16.61
CA ASP A 111 -19.52 -0.19 -16.38
C ASP A 111 -19.87 -1.10 -17.57
N LYS A 112 -20.94 -1.89 -17.40
CA LYS A 112 -21.47 -2.79 -18.44
C LYS A 112 -21.91 -2.11 -19.74
N ASP A 113 -22.17 -0.80 -19.71
CA ASP A 113 -22.54 0.00 -20.87
C ASP A 113 -21.31 0.67 -21.52
N GLY A 114 -20.10 0.36 -21.04
CA GLY A 114 -18.83 0.90 -21.52
C GLY A 114 -18.54 2.32 -21.05
N LYS A 115 -19.22 2.81 -20.01
CA LYS A 115 -18.99 4.16 -19.45
C LYS A 115 -17.97 4.10 -18.34
N TYR A 116 -17.14 5.13 -18.28
CA TYR A 116 -16.15 5.33 -17.21
C TYR A 116 -16.80 5.28 -15.82
N VAL A 117 -16.18 4.55 -14.90
CA VAL A 117 -16.54 4.50 -13.47
C VAL A 117 -15.40 5.03 -12.61
N THR A 118 -14.24 4.39 -12.69
CA THR A 118 -13.05 4.75 -11.90
C THR A 118 -11.75 4.42 -12.62
N SER A 119 -10.62 4.92 -12.11
CA SER A 119 -9.27 4.62 -12.58
C SER A 119 -8.30 4.57 -11.40
N GLY A 120 -7.17 3.90 -11.54
CA GLY A 120 -6.32 3.62 -10.38
C GLY A 120 -7.05 2.71 -9.39
N PHE A 121 -7.75 1.71 -9.93
CA PHE A 121 -8.53 0.76 -9.14
C PHE A 121 -7.60 -0.27 -8.50
N GLU A 122 -6.93 0.15 -7.42
CA GLU A 122 -5.79 -0.56 -6.84
C GLU A 122 -6.19 -1.68 -5.86
N TYR A 123 -5.25 -2.59 -5.63
CA TYR A 123 -5.36 -3.74 -4.71
C TYR A 123 -5.92 -3.38 -3.34
N GLU A 124 -5.42 -2.32 -2.71
CA GLU A 124 -5.77 -1.96 -1.35
C GLU A 124 -7.26 -1.56 -1.23
N THR A 125 -7.78 -0.80 -2.20
CA THR A 125 -9.21 -0.48 -2.25
C THR A 125 -10.03 -1.75 -2.44
N ILE A 126 -9.63 -2.61 -3.37
CA ILE A 126 -10.37 -3.82 -3.73
C ILE A 126 -10.37 -4.84 -2.59
N TRP A 127 -9.23 -5.02 -1.92
CA TRP A 127 -9.14 -5.82 -0.70
C TRP A 127 -10.08 -5.29 0.38
N GLY A 128 -9.95 -4.01 0.72
CA GLY A 128 -10.58 -3.47 1.92
C GLY A 128 -12.10 -3.45 1.77
N LEU A 129 -12.59 -2.95 0.64
CA LEU A 129 -14.02 -2.96 0.35
C LEU A 129 -14.53 -4.33 -0.09
N GLY A 130 -13.65 -5.23 -0.53
CA GLY A 130 -13.97 -6.58 -0.96
C GLY A 130 -13.80 -7.60 0.16
N ALA A 131 -12.64 -8.25 0.23
CA ALA A 131 -12.36 -9.31 1.20
C ALA A 131 -12.59 -8.89 2.67
N ASP A 132 -12.08 -7.72 3.09
CA ASP A 132 -12.21 -7.30 4.51
C ASP A 132 -13.67 -6.99 4.89
N CYS A 133 -14.44 -6.45 3.95
CA CYS A 133 -15.88 -6.19 4.11
C CYS A 133 -16.80 -7.35 3.67
N CYS A 134 -16.24 -8.44 3.15
CA CYS A 134 -16.94 -9.60 2.56
C CYS A 134 -17.84 -9.28 1.36
N ILE A 135 -17.46 -8.34 0.49
CA ILE A 135 -18.16 -8.00 -0.74
C ILE A 135 -17.41 -8.61 -1.93
N ASP A 136 -18.12 -9.34 -2.78
CA ASP A 136 -17.55 -10.00 -3.97
C ASP A 136 -18.07 -9.40 -5.29
N ASN A 137 -18.73 -8.26 -5.22
CA ASN A 137 -19.24 -7.52 -6.37
C ASN A 137 -18.26 -6.42 -6.79
N LEU A 138 -17.44 -6.69 -7.80
CA LEU A 138 -16.44 -5.77 -8.30
C LEU A 138 -17.02 -4.45 -8.84
N ASP A 139 -18.24 -4.46 -9.38
CA ASP A 139 -18.92 -3.24 -9.88
C ASP A 139 -19.29 -2.29 -8.73
N ASP A 140 -19.75 -2.85 -7.61
CA ASP A 140 -20.09 -2.05 -6.43
C ASP A 140 -18.83 -1.49 -5.76
N ILE A 141 -17.74 -2.27 -5.74
CA ILE A 141 -16.44 -1.82 -5.23
C ILE A 141 -15.89 -0.68 -6.10
N ALA A 142 -15.97 -0.80 -7.44
CA ALA A 142 -15.55 0.25 -8.36
C ALA A 142 -16.39 1.54 -8.21
N LEU A 143 -17.68 1.41 -7.92
CA LEU A 143 -18.55 2.55 -7.65
C LEU A 143 -18.21 3.22 -6.31
N ALA A 144 -17.87 2.44 -5.29
CA ALA A 144 -17.45 2.96 -4.00
C ALA A 144 -16.11 3.71 -4.11
N ASP A 145 -15.15 3.17 -4.85
CA ASP A 145 -13.87 3.82 -5.21
C ASP A 145 -14.12 5.18 -5.88
N SER A 146 -14.96 5.21 -6.92
CA SER A 146 -15.37 6.46 -7.60
C SER A 146 -15.97 7.50 -6.65
N MET A 147 -16.77 7.07 -5.66
CA MET A 147 -17.33 7.97 -4.65
C MET A 147 -16.25 8.51 -3.70
N MET A 148 -15.30 7.68 -3.27
CA MET A 148 -14.20 8.11 -2.40
C MET A 148 -13.27 9.10 -3.09
N ASP A 149 -12.99 8.88 -4.38
CA ASP A 149 -12.23 9.81 -5.23
C ASP A 149 -12.91 11.17 -5.36
N ASP A 150 -14.23 11.21 -5.60
CA ASP A 150 -14.99 12.47 -5.74
C ASP A 150 -15.07 13.23 -4.40
N ILE A 151 -15.24 12.51 -3.29
CA ILE A 151 -15.28 13.09 -1.94
C ILE A 151 -13.87 13.57 -1.52
N GLY A 152 -12.82 12.85 -1.92
CA GLY A 152 -11.42 13.09 -1.54
C GLY A 152 -11.06 12.50 -0.18
N ILE A 153 -11.36 11.22 0.04
CA ILE A 153 -11.01 10.46 1.26
C ILE A 153 -10.17 9.24 0.91
N ASP A 154 -9.33 8.80 1.85
CA ASP A 154 -8.48 7.63 1.69
C ASP A 154 -9.31 6.33 1.64
N SER A 155 -9.06 5.50 0.63
CA SER A 155 -9.77 4.24 0.44
C SER A 155 -9.40 3.19 1.47
N ILE A 156 -8.14 3.16 1.95
CA ILE A 156 -7.70 2.21 2.97
C ILE A 156 -8.37 2.52 4.30
N GLU A 157 -8.21 3.73 4.82
CA GLU A 157 -8.82 4.14 6.09
C GLU A 157 -10.35 3.99 6.05
N THR A 158 -10.98 4.33 4.93
CA THR A 158 -12.44 4.20 4.75
C THR A 158 -12.87 2.73 4.72
N ALA A 159 -12.14 1.85 4.04
CA ALA A 159 -12.45 0.43 3.99
C ALA A 159 -12.28 -0.24 5.37
N VAL A 160 -11.17 0.04 6.06
CA VAL A 160 -10.92 -0.46 7.41
C VAL A 160 -12.00 0.05 8.38
N MET A 161 -12.43 1.30 8.22
CA MET A 161 -13.54 1.86 8.97
C MET A 161 -14.85 1.09 8.71
N PHE A 162 -15.14 0.71 7.46
CA PHE A 162 -16.31 -0.13 7.16
C PHE A 162 -16.20 -1.51 7.81
N GLY A 163 -15.03 -2.15 7.81
CA GLY A 163 -14.80 -3.40 8.53
C GLY A 163 -15.13 -3.28 10.04
N VAL A 164 -14.68 -2.20 10.68
CA VAL A 164 -15.01 -1.90 12.09
C VAL A 164 -16.50 -1.57 12.27
N ALA A 165 -17.12 -0.85 11.34
CA ALA A 165 -18.54 -0.52 11.37
C ALA A 165 -19.42 -1.79 11.22
N MET A 166 -18.98 -2.75 10.41
CA MET A 166 -19.63 -4.05 10.26
C MET A 166 -19.50 -4.90 11.52
N GLU A 167 -18.33 -4.91 12.16
CA GLU A 167 -18.12 -5.52 13.48
C GLU A 167 -19.02 -4.88 14.56
N ALA A 168 -19.23 -3.57 14.49
CA ALA A 168 -20.13 -2.82 15.38
C ALA A 168 -21.62 -3.07 15.12
N GLY A 169 -21.98 -3.73 14.01
CA GLY A 169 -23.37 -3.96 13.61
C GLY A 169 -24.08 -2.73 13.04
N ILE A 170 -23.34 -1.72 12.57
CA ILE A 170 -23.92 -0.54 11.87
C ILE A 170 -24.50 -0.95 10.52
N LEU A 171 -23.82 -1.87 9.83
CA LEU A 171 -24.26 -2.53 8.61
C LEU A 171 -23.78 -3.99 8.61
N PRO A 172 -24.43 -4.91 7.88
CA PRO A 172 -23.95 -6.28 7.79
C PRO A 172 -22.71 -6.40 6.89
N PHE A 173 -21.83 -7.35 7.21
CA PHE A 173 -20.79 -7.79 6.28
C PHE A 173 -21.40 -8.24 4.95
N GLY A 174 -20.80 -7.81 3.83
CA GLY A 174 -21.27 -8.10 2.47
C GLY A 174 -22.36 -7.15 1.94
N ASP A 175 -22.85 -6.19 2.72
CA ASP A 175 -23.89 -5.24 2.25
C ASP A 175 -23.28 -4.05 1.48
N SER A 176 -22.93 -4.31 0.23
CA SER A 176 -22.39 -3.29 -0.68
C SER A 176 -23.36 -2.13 -0.92
N LYS A 177 -24.68 -2.37 -0.89
CA LYS A 177 -25.67 -1.33 -1.18
C LYS A 177 -25.79 -0.35 -0.02
N GLU A 178 -25.78 -0.84 1.21
CA GLU A 178 -25.75 0.03 2.38
C GLU A 178 -24.41 0.77 2.52
N MET A 179 -23.29 0.13 2.19
CA MET A 179 -21.97 0.80 2.11
C MET A 179 -22.01 1.99 1.15
N LEU A 180 -22.51 1.80 -0.08
CA LEU A 180 -22.66 2.86 -1.08
C LEU A 180 -23.62 3.97 -0.60
N ARG A 181 -24.72 3.60 0.06
CA ARG A 181 -25.65 4.57 0.66
C ARG A 181 -24.93 5.40 1.73
N ILE A 182 -24.15 4.79 2.61
CA ILE A 182 -23.42 5.47 3.68
C ILE A 182 -22.38 6.44 3.10
N LEU A 183 -21.58 5.99 2.12
CA LEU A 183 -20.60 6.85 1.44
C LEU A 183 -21.27 8.11 0.88
N LYS A 184 -22.38 7.93 0.15
CA LYS A 184 -23.07 9.02 -0.53
C LYS A 184 -23.89 9.92 0.40
N GLU A 185 -24.73 9.30 1.24
CA GLU A 185 -25.80 9.97 1.97
C GLU A 185 -25.40 10.37 3.39
N GLU A 186 -24.41 9.70 3.99
CA GLU A 186 -23.91 10.04 5.33
C GLU A 186 -22.58 10.79 5.26
N ILE A 187 -21.53 10.14 4.73
CA ILE A 187 -20.17 10.70 4.69
C ILE A 187 -20.12 11.89 3.73
N GLY A 188 -20.56 11.72 2.48
CA GLY A 188 -20.56 12.77 1.47
C GLY A 188 -21.40 14.00 1.85
N LYS A 189 -22.43 13.83 2.69
CA LYS A 189 -23.26 14.93 3.20
C LYS A 189 -22.82 15.45 4.56
N GLY A 190 -21.87 14.81 5.22
CA GLY A 190 -21.38 15.18 6.55
C GLY A 190 -22.48 15.17 7.63
N THR A 191 -23.39 14.19 7.57
CA THR A 191 -24.42 13.96 8.60
C THR A 191 -23.76 13.63 9.95
N PRO A 192 -24.50 13.60 11.08
CA PRO A 192 -23.92 13.17 12.36
C PRO A 192 -23.27 11.79 12.30
N LEU A 193 -23.91 10.81 11.65
CA LEU A 193 -23.32 9.48 11.43
C LEU A 193 -22.11 9.56 10.49
N GLY A 194 -22.22 10.31 9.39
CA GLY A 194 -21.13 10.53 8.46
C GLY A 194 -19.90 11.18 9.09
N ARG A 195 -20.05 12.02 10.11
CA ARG A 195 -18.92 12.59 10.87
C ARG A 195 -18.27 11.61 11.83
N ILE A 196 -19.02 10.64 12.35
CA ILE A 196 -18.46 9.57 13.18
C ILE A 196 -17.68 8.60 12.29
N MET A 197 -18.30 8.15 11.19
CA MET A 197 -17.68 7.22 10.24
C MET A 197 -16.52 7.86 9.47
N GLY A 198 -16.69 9.10 9.00
CA GLY A 198 -15.61 9.87 8.35
C GLY A 198 -14.47 10.26 9.30
N GLY A 199 -14.56 9.95 10.60
CA GLY A 199 -13.46 10.09 11.55
C GLY A 199 -12.47 8.92 11.56
N GLY A 200 -12.69 7.90 10.72
CA GLY A 200 -11.81 6.73 10.56
C GLY A 200 -12.11 5.59 11.54
N ALA A 201 -11.43 4.45 11.32
CA ALA A 201 -11.63 3.19 12.03
C ALA A 201 -11.44 3.34 13.55
N GLY A 202 -10.42 4.07 13.96
CA GLY A 202 -10.17 4.35 15.38
C GLY A 202 -11.31 5.14 16.04
N SER A 203 -11.92 6.07 15.31
CA SER A 203 -13.04 6.88 15.82
C SER A 203 -14.33 6.07 15.92
N VAL A 204 -14.65 5.26 14.91
CA VAL A 204 -15.80 4.34 14.96
C VAL A 204 -15.63 3.33 16.08
N GLY A 205 -14.44 2.71 16.19
CA GLY A 205 -14.16 1.73 17.23
C GLY A 205 -14.38 2.28 18.64
N ARG A 206 -13.89 3.49 18.93
CA ARG A 206 -14.13 4.15 20.22
C ARG A 206 -15.59 4.52 20.44
N ALA A 207 -16.29 5.03 19.43
CA ALA A 207 -17.67 5.47 19.54
C ALA A 207 -18.65 4.32 19.82
N TYR A 208 -18.37 3.14 19.27
CA TYR A 208 -19.23 1.95 19.39
C TYR A 208 -18.69 0.87 20.33
N GLY A 209 -17.53 1.08 20.95
CA GLY A 209 -16.94 0.14 21.91
C GLY A 209 -16.42 -1.16 21.28
N VAL A 210 -15.95 -1.10 20.03
CA VAL A 210 -15.38 -2.26 19.31
C VAL A 210 -13.96 -2.53 19.80
N THR A 211 -13.62 -3.79 20.01
CA THR A 211 -12.28 -4.22 20.46
C THR A 211 -11.36 -4.64 19.32
N ARG A 212 -11.91 -5.15 18.20
CA ARG A 212 -11.16 -5.47 16.98
C ARG A 212 -11.08 -4.24 16.07
N VAL A 213 -10.12 -3.36 16.37
CA VAL A 213 -9.88 -2.12 15.64
C VAL A 213 -8.45 -2.17 15.08
N PRO A 214 -8.26 -2.51 13.80
CA PRO A 214 -6.95 -2.74 13.19
C PRO A 214 -6.27 -1.39 12.85
N VAL A 215 -5.77 -0.68 13.87
CA VAL A 215 -5.06 0.59 13.69
C VAL A 215 -3.71 0.61 14.41
N VAL A 216 -2.72 1.29 13.83
CA VAL A 216 -1.46 1.69 14.51
C VAL A 216 -1.32 3.20 14.38
N LYS A 217 -0.99 3.88 15.49
CA LYS A 217 -0.98 5.35 15.57
C LYS A 217 -2.30 6.00 15.09
N ASN A 218 -3.42 5.28 15.25
CA ASN A 218 -4.77 5.65 14.79
C ASN A 218 -4.92 5.76 13.25
N GLN A 219 -4.08 5.07 12.48
CA GLN A 219 -4.23 4.84 11.04
C GLN A 219 -4.53 3.36 10.78
N GLY A 220 -5.48 3.08 9.89
CA GLY A 220 -5.93 1.74 9.51
C GLY A 220 -4.82 0.88 8.93
N ILE A 221 -4.80 -0.40 9.32
CA ILE A 221 -3.85 -1.38 8.81
C ILE A 221 -4.26 -1.82 7.39
N PRO A 222 -3.33 -1.78 6.40
CA PRO A 222 -3.55 -2.20 5.01
C PRO A 222 -3.73 -3.72 4.79
N ALA A 223 -3.80 -4.12 3.52
CA ALA A 223 -4.22 -5.42 2.99
C ALA A 223 -3.32 -6.65 3.25
N TYR A 224 -2.57 -6.69 4.36
CA TYR A 224 -1.70 -7.81 4.68
C TYR A 224 -1.83 -8.18 6.15
N ASP A 225 -2.23 -9.43 6.44
CA ASP A 225 -2.40 -9.85 7.82
C ASP A 225 -1.03 -9.99 8.52
N PRO A 226 -0.73 -9.18 9.55
CA PRO A 226 0.59 -9.16 10.18
C PRO A 226 0.89 -10.45 10.95
N ARG A 227 -0.09 -11.31 11.21
CA ARG A 227 0.13 -12.63 11.82
C ARG A 227 0.68 -13.62 10.79
N SER A 228 0.14 -13.60 9.57
CA SER A 228 0.57 -14.46 8.46
C SER A 228 1.80 -13.90 7.73
N VAL A 229 2.00 -12.59 7.73
CA VAL A 229 3.16 -11.92 7.10
C VAL A 229 3.87 -11.04 8.12
N LYS A 230 4.70 -11.64 8.95
CA LYS A 230 5.29 -10.99 10.13
C LYS A 230 6.14 -9.76 9.81
N GLY A 231 6.85 -9.76 8.68
CA GLY A 231 7.66 -8.62 8.24
C GLY A 231 6.86 -7.33 8.11
N ILE A 232 5.66 -7.39 7.53
CA ILE A 232 4.85 -6.19 7.29
C ILE A 232 4.24 -5.68 8.59
N GLY A 233 3.99 -6.57 9.56
CA GLY A 233 3.60 -6.21 10.92
C GLY A 233 4.65 -5.37 11.65
N ILE A 234 5.95 -5.62 11.43
CA ILE A 234 7.01 -4.74 11.93
C ILE A 234 6.92 -3.37 11.26
N THR A 235 6.72 -3.33 9.93
CA THR A 235 6.55 -2.06 9.21
C THR A 235 5.37 -1.25 9.75
N TYR A 236 4.20 -1.87 9.94
CA TYR A 236 3.04 -1.21 10.53
C TYR A 236 3.30 -0.65 11.92
N ALA A 237 4.01 -1.42 12.74
CA ALA A 237 4.37 -1.00 14.09
C ALA A 237 5.32 0.20 14.06
N THR A 238 6.39 0.14 13.28
CA THR A 238 7.54 1.05 13.44
C THR A 238 7.58 2.23 12.46
N SER A 239 6.80 2.19 11.38
CA SER A 239 6.72 3.28 10.41
C SER A 239 6.37 4.60 11.11
N THR A 240 7.06 5.66 10.68
CA THR A 240 6.95 7.03 11.21
C THR A 240 5.66 7.71 10.80
N MET A 241 5.00 7.24 9.73
CA MET A 241 3.76 7.83 9.20
C MET A 241 2.48 7.19 9.76
N GLY A 242 2.55 5.98 10.33
CA GLY A 242 1.40 5.18 10.75
C GLY A 242 1.47 3.78 10.18
N ALA A 243 0.36 3.03 10.18
CA ALA A 243 0.29 1.71 9.56
C ALA A 243 0.36 1.81 8.02
N ASP A 244 1.54 2.04 7.47
CA ASP A 244 1.76 2.13 6.03
C ASP A 244 2.62 0.96 5.54
N HIS A 245 2.09 0.17 4.60
CA HIS A 245 2.79 -0.97 4.03
C HIS A 245 3.90 -0.55 3.07
N THR A 246 3.75 0.59 2.41
CA THR A 246 4.70 1.10 1.40
C THR A 246 5.98 1.60 2.04
N ALA A 247 5.91 2.12 3.27
CA ALA A 247 7.07 2.59 4.03
C ALA A 247 8.20 1.56 4.11
N GLY A 248 7.88 0.26 4.17
CA GLY A 248 8.84 -0.84 4.16
C GLY A 248 8.17 -2.11 3.68
N TYR A 249 8.01 -2.22 2.36
CA TYR A 249 7.16 -3.23 1.72
C TYR A 249 7.76 -4.65 1.73
N THR A 250 7.73 -5.32 2.89
CA THR A 250 8.32 -6.65 3.08
C THR A 250 7.65 -7.74 2.25
N ILE A 251 6.43 -7.51 1.75
CA ILE A 251 5.71 -8.42 0.86
C ILE A 251 6.56 -8.79 -0.36
N ALA A 252 7.40 -7.87 -0.85
CA ALA A 252 8.36 -8.13 -1.91
C ALA A 252 9.22 -9.37 -1.61
N THR A 253 9.84 -9.44 -0.44
CA THR A 253 10.74 -10.54 -0.06
C THR A 253 10.00 -11.71 0.60
N ASN A 254 8.92 -11.42 1.35
CA ASN A 254 8.17 -12.44 2.09
C ASN A 254 7.29 -13.31 1.19
N ILE A 255 6.68 -12.71 0.17
CA ILE A 255 5.65 -13.35 -0.67
C ILE A 255 6.08 -13.44 -2.13
N LEU A 256 6.65 -12.36 -2.68
CA LEU A 256 7.01 -12.29 -4.10
C LEU A 256 8.41 -12.84 -4.41
N ASN A 257 9.20 -13.19 -3.38
CA ASN A 257 10.60 -13.64 -3.49
C ASN A 257 11.54 -12.64 -4.19
N VAL A 258 11.23 -11.35 -4.11
CA VAL A 258 12.03 -10.25 -4.66
C VAL A 258 13.03 -9.78 -3.61
N GLY A 259 14.30 -9.72 -3.99
CA GLY A 259 15.42 -9.44 -3.08
C GLY A 259 15.77 -10.62 -2.18
N GLY A 260 15.34 -11.83 -2.54
CA GLY A 260 15.51 -13.06 -1.76
C GLY A 260 14.22 -13.53 -1.08
N PHE A 261 14.35 -14.36 -0.05
CA PHE A 261 13.22 -14.92 0.69
C PHE A 261 13.47 -14.91 2.19
N VAL A 262 12.48 -14.43 2.94
CA VAL A 262 12.42 -14.52 4.41
C VAL A 262 11.04 -15.07 4.76
N ASP A 263 11.02 -16.20 5.48
CA ASP A 263 9.80 -16.93 5.80
C ASP A 263 8.79 -16.06 6.57
N PRO A 264 7.63 -15.71 5.97
CA PRO A 264 6.67 -14.77 6.54
C PRO A 264 6.05 -15.24 7.86
N LEU A 265 6.05 -16.55 8.11
CA LEU A 265 5.44 -17.16 9.30
C LEU A 265 6.40 -17.22 10.49
N LYS A 266 7.68 -16.89 10.29
CA LYS A 266 8.70 -16.89 11.35
C LYS A 266 9.13 -15.48 11.72
N LYS A 267 9.59 -15.32 12.96
CA LYS A 267 10.09 -14.05 13.49
C LYS A 267 11.48 -13.69 12.95
N ASP A 268 12.30 -14.71 12.71
CA ASP A 268 13.70 -14.56 12.36
C ASP A 268 13.88 -13.69 11.11
N GLY A 269 14.72 -12.66 11.22
CA GLY A 269 15.05 -11.75 10.12
C GLY A 269 14.01 -10.68 9.79
N GLN A 270 12.79 -10.75 10.34
CA GLN A 270 11.71 -9.82 9.96
C GLN A 270 11.96 -8.37 10.38
N VAL A 271 12.55 -8.17 11.56
CA VAL A 271 12.90 -6.83 12.05
C VAL A 271 13.98 -6.19 11.17
N GLU A 272 14.99 -6.97 10.78
CA GLU A 272 16.06 -6.51 9.91
C GLU A 272 15.55 -6.24 8.48
N LEU A 273 14.71 -7.12 7.95
CA LEU A 273 14.07 -6.95 6.65
C LEU A 273 13.27 -5.64 6.59
N SER A 274 12.36 -5.44 7.56
CA SER A 274 11.57 -4.20 7.63
C SER A 274 12.46 -2.96 7.79
N ARG A 275 13.47 -3.00 8.67
CA ARG A 275 14.43 -1.89 8.84
C ARG A 275 15.13 -1.52 7.54
N ASN A 276 15.68 -2.49 6.84
CA ASN A 276 16.46 -2.24 5.63
C ASN A 276 15.55 -1.72 4.50
N LEU A 277 14.34 -2.24 4.38
CA LEU A 277 13.37 -1.76 3.39
C LEU A 277 12.83 -0.37 3.74
N GLN A 278 12.62 -0.04 5.01
CA GLN A 278 12.24 1.32 5.42
C GLN A 278 13.36 2.33 5.15
N ILE A 279 14.61 1.98 5.42
CA ILE A 279 15.77 2.82 5.09
C ILE A 279 15.84 3.04 3.57
N ALA A 280 15.70 2.00 2.76
CA ALA A 280 15.75 2.11 1.31
C ALA A 280 14.59 2.96 0.77
N THR A 281 13.38 2.75 1.26
CA THR A 281 12.17 3.45 0.80
C THR A 281 12.21 4.94 1.10
N ALA A 282 12.59 5.33 2.33
CA ALA A 282 12.74 6.73 2.69
C ALA A 282 13.72 7.49 1.76
N ALA A 283 14.79 6.81 1.33
CA ALA A 283 15.71 7.38 0.35
C ALA A 283 15.11 7.46 -1.06
N ILE A 284 14.38 6.44 -1.51
CA ILE A 284 13.71 6.41 -2.83
C ILE A 284 12.63 7.49 -2.93
N ASP A 285 11.79 7.66 -1.91
CA ASP A 285 10.72 8.66 -1.89
C ASP A 285 11.26 10.08 -2.06
N SER A 286 12.46 10.35 -1.53
CA SER A 286 13.15 11.63 -1.68
C SER A 286 13.60 11.94 -3.11
N THR A 287 13.55 10.95 -4.02
CA THR A 287 13.92 11.12 -5.44
C THR A 287 12.72 11.49 -6.33
N GLY A 288 11.50 11.27 -5.84
CA GLY A 288 10.26 11.36 -6.63
C GLY A 288 10.02 10.19 -7.59
N MET A 289 10.75 9.09 -7.45
CA MET A 289 10.49 7.85 -8.18
C MET A 289 9.34 7.06 -7.53
N CYS A 290 8.59 6.32 -8.35
CA CYS A 290 7.56 5.40 -7.87
C CYS A 290 8.20 4.21 -7.13
N ILE A 291 7.62 3.78 -6.01
CA ILE A 291 8.14 2.67 -5.20
C ILE A 291 8.27 1.34 -5.96
N PHE A 292 7.51 1.11 -7.04
CA PHE A 292 7.62 -0.13 -7.83
C PHE A 292 8.93 -0.29 -8.58
N ILE A 293 9.80 0.72 -8.60
CA ILE A 293 11.18 0.55 -9.05
C ILE A 293 11.99 -0.33 -8.07
N ALA A 294 11.52 -0.49 -6.83
CA ALA A 294 12.18 -1.29 -5.81
C ALA A 294 12.28 -2.76 -6.23
N PHE A 295 11.28 -3.30 -6.95
CA PHE A 295 11.33 -4.71 -7.34
C PHE A 295 12.55 -5.05 -8.21
N PRO A 296 12.74 -4.42 -9.38
CA PRO A 296 13.96 -4.63 -10.17
C PRO A 296 15.22 -4.11 -9.46
N ALA A 297 15.14 -3.10 -8.60
CA ALA A 297 16.31 -2.62 -7.84
C ALA A 297 16.85 -3.67 -6.84
N LEU A 298 15.98 -4.55 -6.34
CA LEU A 298 16.34 -5.64 -5.42
C LEU A 298 16.86 -6.88 -6.16
N ASP A 299 16.37 -7.16 -7.37
CA ASP A 299 16.72 -8.39 -8.12
C ASP A 299 17.74 -8.21 -9.24
N ILE A 300 17.82 -7.03 -9.85
CA ILE A 300 18.69 -6.75 -11.00
C ILE A 300 19.86 -5.85 -10.52
N PRO A 301 21.09 -6.38 -10.43
CA PRO A 301 22.24 -5.66 -9.87
C PRO A 301 22.53 -4.30 -10.51
N GLU A 302 22.20 -4.14 -11.80
CA GLU A 302 22.44 -2.90 -12.54
C GLU A 302 21.37 -1.83 -12.29
N CYS A 303 20.20 -2.18 -11.75
CA CYS A 303 19.06 -1.28 -11.65
C CYS A 303 19.28 -0.14 -10.64
N LEU A 304 19.64 -0.45 -9.40
CA LEU A 304 19.89 0.57 -8.38
C LEU A 304 21.10 1.46 -8.73
N PRO A 305 22.26 0.93 -9.17
CA PRO A 305 23.36 1.76 -9.67
C PRO A 305 22.95 2.69 -10.81
N ALA A 306 22.13 2.22 -11.76
CA ALA A 306 21.65 3.05 -12.85
C ALA A 306 20.76 4.22 -12.37
N LEU A 307 19.92 4.00 -11.35
CA LEU A 307 19.16 5.09 -10.71
C LEU A 307 20.11 6.12 -10.08
N ILE A 308 21.12 5.67 -9.33
CA ILE A 308 22.11 6.54 -8.69
C ILE A 308 22.88 7.35 -9.75
N ASP A 309 23.28 6.71 -10.85
CA ASP A 309 23.95 7.36 -11.97
C ASP A 309 23.07 8.41 -12.67
N MET A 310 21.77 8.16 -12.78
CA MET A 310 20.82 9.18 -13.27
C MET A 310 20.79 10.40 -12.35
N ILE A 311 20.76 10.21 -11.03
CA ILE A 311 20.77 11.32 -10.05
C ILE A 311 22.10 12.08 -10.14
N ASN A 312 23.22 11.38 -10.16
CA ASN A 312 24.56 11.94 -10.32
C ASN A 312 24.68 12.77 -11.60
N ALA A 313 24.24 12.24 -12.73
CA ALA A 313 24.28 12.93 -14.03
C ALA A 313 23.33 14.14 -14.08
N ARG A 314 22.19 14.09 -13.38
CA ARG A 314 21.27 15.23 -13.30
C ARG A 314 21.88 16.39 -12.52
N PHE A 315 22.41 16.13 -11.34
CA PHE A 315 22.87 17.17 -10.41
C PHE A 315 24.36 17.51 -10.50
N GLY A 316 25.16 16.70 -11.21
CA GLY A 316 26.62 16.86 -11.26
C GLY A 316 27.30 16.49 -9.95
N ILE A 317 26.76 15.47 -9.27
CA ILE A 317 27.25 14.95 -7.97
C ILE A 317 27.77 13.51 -8.12
N ALA A 318 28.23 12.91 -7.03
CA ALA A 318 28.86 11.59 -7.01
C ALA A 318 28.39 10.75 -5.79
N LEU A 319 27.08 10.52 -5.70
CA LEU A 319 26.47 9.63 -4.72
C LEU A 319 26.90 8.18 -4.96
N THR A 320 27.02 7.45 -3.86
CA THR A 320 27.25 6.00 -3.77
C THR A 320 26.04 5.31 -3.13
N GLY A 321 26.00 3.97 -3.14
CA GLY A 321 24.96 3.21 -2.44
C GLY A 321 24.94 3.46 -0.92
N ASP A 322 26.11 3.71 -0.31
CA ASP A 322 26.21 4.06 1.11
C ASP A 322 25.59 5.44 1.38
N ASP A 323 25.74 6.41 0.47
CA ASP A 323 25.10 7.71 0.60
C ASP A 323 23.58 7.60 0.59
N VAL A 324 23.03 6.74 -0.28
CA VAL A 324 21.58 6.46 -0.34
C VAL A 324 21.10 5.83 0.98
N THR A 325 21.83 4.85 1.49
CA THR A 325 21.52 4.20 2.77
C THR A 325 21.57 5.20 3.93
N ASN A 326 22.60 6.06 3.96
CA ASN A 326 22.75 7.08 5.00
C ASN A 326 21.67 8.16 4.93
N LEU A 327 21.21 8.52 3.73
CA LEU A 327 20.08 9.43 3.53
C LEU A 327 18.80 8.83 4.14
N GLY A 328 18.48 7.57 3.84
CA GLY A 328 17.33 6.88 4.41
C GLY A 328 17.35 6.83 5.94
N LYS A 329 18.51 6.46 6.52
CA LYS A 329 18.69 6.47 7.99
C LYS A 329 18.50 7.86 8.58
N HIS A 330 19.01 8.89 7.91
CA HIS A 330 18.87 10.28 8.36
C HIS A 330 17.40 10.72 8.36
N ILE A 331 16.66 10.43 7.30
CA ILE A 331 15.24 10.77 7.16
C ILE A 331 14.42 10.10 8.27
N LEU A 332 14.57 8.78 8.45
CA LEU A 332 13.82 8.05 9.49
C LEU A 332 14.13 8.58 10.90
N LYS A 333 15.39 8.95 11.19
CA LYS A 333 15.76 9.58 12.47
C LYS A 333 15.11 10.95 12.65
N LEU A 334 15.01 11.74 11.57
CA LEU A 334 14.38 13.06 11.59
C LEU A 334 12.87 12.95 11.81
N GLU A 335 12.20 12.07 11.08
CA GLU A 335 10.76 11.80 11.23
C GLU A 335 10.44 11.24 12.62
N ARG A 336 11.25 10.29 13.11
CA ARG A 336 11.09 9.78 14.47
C ARG A 336 11.27 10.87 15.52
N LYS A 337 12.25 11.75 15.34
CA LYS A 337 12.46 12.89 16.24
C LYS A 337 11.22 13.79 16.26
N PHE A 338 10.66 14.10 15.09
CA PHE A 338 9.40 14.86 15.00
C PHE A 338 8.28 14.16 15.77
N ASN A 339 8.11 12.84 15.59
CA ASN A 339 7.09 12.07 16.30
C ASN A 339 7.28 12.09 17.82
N ILE A 340 8.52 11.95 18.31
CA ILE A 340 8.84 12.05 19.74
C ILE A 340 8.48 13.44 20.28
N GLU A 341 8.82 14.50 19.55
CA GLU A 341 8.47 15.87 19.90
C GLU A 341 6.95 16.12 19.87
N ALA A 342 6.20 15.39 19.02
CA ALA A 342 4.75 15.39 18.96
C ALA A 342 4.07 14.52 20.05
N GLY A 343 4.85 13.77 20.85
CA GLY A 343 4.36 12.96 21.97
C GLY A 343 4.26 11.46 21.71
N PHE A 344 4.65 10.97 20.53
CA PHE A 344 4.79 9.54 20.29
C PHE A 344 6.01 8.97 21.03
N ASN A 345 5.93 7.69 21.36
CA ASN A 345 7.00 6.94 22.01
C ASN A 345 6.85 5.45 21.63
N SER A 346 7.73 4.58 22.10
CA SER A 346 7.73 3.16 21.72
C SER A 346 6.41 2.43 22.02
N SER A 347 5.60 2.87 22.99
CA SER A 347 4.28 2.26 23.23
C SER A 347 3.30 2.44 22.07
N HIS A 348 3.56 3.39 21.16
CA HIS A 348 2.76 3.62 19.95
C HIS A 348 3.24 2.77 18.76
N ASP A 349 4.40 2.12 18.89
CA ASP A 349 4.96 1.24 17.86
C ASP A 349 4.51 -0.21 18.12
N ARG A 350 3.20 -0.42 18.28
CA ARG A 350 2.61 -1.70 18.69
C ARG A 350 1.37 -2.01 17.85
N LEU A 351 1.20 -3.29 17.52
CA LEU A 351 -0.04 -3.78 16.92
C LEU A 351 -1.16 -3.93 17.96
N PRO A 352 -2.43 -3.81 17.56
CA PRO A 352 -3.59 -4.10 18.41
C PRO A 352 -3.53 -5.51 19.05
N ASP A 353 -4.00 -5.62 20.30
CA ASP A 353 -3.85 -6.85 21.09
C ASP A 353 -4.59 -8.06 20.52
N PHE A 354 -5.65 -7.86 19.72
CA PHE A 354 -6.35 -8.99 19.10
C PHE A 354 -5.43 -9.78 18.15
N PHE A 355 -4.42 -9.14 17.53
CA PHE A 355 -3.43 -9.88 16.73
C PHE A 355 -2.55 -10.83 17.57
N LYS A 356 -2.37 -10.53 18.87
CA LYS A 356 -1.64 -11.40 19.81
C LYS A 356 -2.50 -12.53 20.37
N ASN A 357 -3.81 -12.29 20.45
CA ASN A 357 -4.75 -13.16 21.16
C ASN A 357 -5.56 -14.07 20.23
N GLU A 358 -5.69 -13.70 18.95
CA GLU A 358 -6.53 -14.39 17.97
C GLU A 358 -5.68 -14.98 16.85
N THR A 359 -5.76 -16.30 16.67
CA THR A 359 -5.14 -17.02 15.56
C THR A 359 -5.83 -16.71 14.24
N VAL A 360 -5.07 -16.66 13.14
CA VAL A 360 -5.62 -16.51 11.78
C VAL A 360 -5.51 -17.81 10.98
N ALA A 361 -6.62 -18.29 10.41
CA ALA A 361 -6.60 -19.38 9.44
C ALA A 361 -6.01 -18.89 8.10
N PRO A 362 -5.33 -19.77 7.32
CA PRO A 362 -5.24 -21.22 7.48
C PRO A 362 -4.08 -21.69 8.37
N HIS A 363 -3.12 -20.82 8.69
CA HIS A 363 -1.88 -21.20 9.39
C HIS A 363 -2.05 -21.30 10.91
N ASN A 364 -3.14 -20.78 11.46
CA ASN A 364 -3.35 -20.53 12.88
C ASN A 364 -2.24 -19.66 13.50
N ALA A 365 -1.72 -18.71 12.72
CA ALA A 365 -0.64 -17.83 13.15
C ALA A 365 -1.13 -16.74 14.10
N ILE A 366 -0.25 -16.27 14.99
CA ILE A 366 -0.47 -15.14 15.90
C ILE A 366 0.67 -14.12 15.79
N TRP A 367 0.46 -12.91 16.28
CA TRP A 367 1.52 -11.93 16.49
C TRP A 367 2.26 -12.23 17.80
N ASP A 368 3.52 -12.63 17.69
CA ASP A 368 4.33 -13.20 18.78
C ASP A 368 5.66 -12.45 19.00
N PHE A 369 5.79 -11.24 18.46
CA PHE A 369 6.89 -10.35 18.79
C PHE A 369 6.68 -9.71 20.16
N THR A 370 7.75 -9.68 20.94
CA THR A 370 7.84 -8.89 22.16
C THR A 370 8.13 -7.43 21.81
N ASP A 371 7.72 -6.54 22.71
CA ASP A 371 8.02 -5.11 22.61
C ASP A 371 9.51 -4.81 22.40
N ALA A 372 10.39 -5.55 23.08
CA ALA A 372 11.84 -5.38 22.96
C ALA A 372 12.35 -5.74 21.55
N GLU A 373 11.86 -6.83 20.95
CA GLU A 373 12.24 -7.22 19.58
C GLU A 373 11.73 -6.21 18.55
N ILE A 374 10.54 -5.62 18.74
CA ILE A 374 10.05 -4.56 17.86
C ILE A 374 10.93 -3.32 18.00
N ASP A 375 11.30 -2.95 19.22
CA ASP A 375 12.12 -1.76 19.49
C ASP A 375 13.53 -1.87 18.90
N GLU A 376 14.05 -3.10 18.67
CA GLU A 376 15.32 -3.32 17.97
C GLU A 376 15.32 -2.74 16.55
N PHE A 377 14.17 -2.54 15.91
CA PHE A 377 14.05 -1.87 14.61
C PHE A 377 14.89 -0.59 14.57
N TRP A 378 14.92 0.18 15.65
CA TRP A 378 15.58 1.47 15.71
C TRP A 378 17.08 1.45 16.01
N ASN A 379 17.71 0.26 16.05
CA ASN A 379 19.15 0.12 16.30
C ASN A 379 19.99 0.45 15.06
N PHE A 380 20.04 1.73 14.64
CA PHE A 380 20.91 2.24 13.56
C PHE A 380 21.19 3.75 13.62
#